data_AF-A0AAJ0DR97-F1
#
_entry.id   AF-A0AAJ0DR97-F1
#
_cell.length_a   1.000
_cell.length_b   1.000
_cell.length_c   1.000
_cell.angle_alpha   90.00
_cell.angle_beta   90.00
_cell.angle_gamma   90.00
#
_symmetry.space_group_name_H-M   'P 1'
#
loop_
_entity.id
_entity.type
_entity.pdbx_description
1 polymer ?
#
loop_
_entity_poly.entity_id
_entity_poly.type
_entity_poly.pdbx_seq_one_letter_code
_entity_poly.pdbx_strand_id
1 'polypeptide(L)'
;MAYSQFSSPANTPILAPRTLSAATSRRSRRAVPNAQARGAACTSPTCRDRQHRACHKKRKEQVNRSDLQSNVQMCQDALLLFGNGKILTGNKQSSGNSNASGLEFKKFDVQNSMLAVAVGFMQEAYEAAILTGRKDWFVRKIQRFAEKAAGGPTMAMVGTFLEDLSTPCERDRSADSAGRKSKRCATHGHPNWVECRNDRKRENFER
;
A
#
# COMPACT_ATOMS: atom_id res chain seq x y z
N MET A 1 -60.14 0.01 1.48
CA MET A 1 -59.43 -0.80 0.47
C MET A 1 -58.22 -1.43 1.15
N ALA A 2 -58.23 -2.76 1.22
CA ALA A 2 -57.28 -3.58 1.96
C ALA A 2 -56.28 -4.21 1.00
N TYR A 3 -54.98 -4.13 1.29
CA TYR A 3 -53.93 -5.06 0.85
C TYR A 3 -52.83 -5.00 1.92
N SER A 4 -52.71 -5.97 2.81
CA SER A 4 -52.22 -7.35 2.67
C SER A 4 -50.78 -7.45 3.13
N GLN A 5 -50.62 -8.16 4.24
CA GLN A 5 -49.39 -8.58 4.88
C GLN A 5 -48.52 -9.38 3.90
N PHE A 6 -47.21 -9.14 3.91
CA PHE A 6 -46.24 -10.07 3.35
C PHE A 6 -45.39 -10.65 4.47
N SER A 7 -45.66 -11.92 4.72
CA SER A 7 -44.97 -12.81 5.65
C SER A 7 -43.54 -13.10 5.18
N SER A 8 -42.61 -13.13 6.13
CA SER A 8 -41.28 -13.73 5.98
C SER A 8 -41.38 -15.27 5.88
N PRO A 9 -40.50 -15.91 5.10
CA PRO A 9 -40.14 -17.30 5.36
C PRO A 9 -38.66 -17.48 5.73
N ALA A 10 -38.49 -18.09 6.90
CA ALA A 10 -37.64 -19.23 7.21
C ALA A 10 -36.11 -19.15 6.95
N ASN A 11 -35.41 -18.95 8.06
CA ASN A 11 -34.14 -19.57 8.43
C ASN A 11 -33.96 -20.98 7.84
N THR A 12 -32.93 -21.16 7.03
CA THR A 12 -32.40 -22.48 6.64
C THR A 12 -31.02 -22.67 7.29
N PRO A 13 -30.83 -23.63 8.19
CA PRO A 13 -29.50 -23.96 8.67
C PRO A 13 -28.73 -24.74 7.59
N ILE A 14 -27.58 -24.23 7.19
CA ILE A 14 -26.65 -24.93 6.30
C ILE A 14 -26.04 -26.10 7.09
N LEU A 15 -26.45 -27.31 6.72
CA LEU A 15 -25.92 -28.59 7.19
C LEU A 15 -24.43 -28.70 6.84
N ALA A 16 -23.61 -28.89 7.87
CA ALA A 16 -22.24 -29.33 7.73
C ALA A 16 -22.19 -30.82 7.31
N PRO A 17 -21.36 -31.22 6.33
CA PRO A 17 -21.06 -32.62 6.13
C PRO A 17 -19.99 -33.08 7.14
N ARG A 18 -20.42 -33.91 8.10
CA ARG A 18 -19.55 -34.88 8.77
C ARG A 18 -19.40 -36.10 7.86
N THR A 19 -18.18 -36.41 7.44
CA THR A 19 -17.82 -37.78 7.09
C THR A 19 -16.49 -38.15 7.76
N LEU A 20 -16.50 -39.38 8.27
CA LEU A 20 -15.53 -39.98 9.16
C LEU A 20 -14.28 -40.47 8.41
N SER A 21 -13.19 -40.44 9.17
CA SER A 21 -11.94 -41.19 9.07
C SER A 21 -11.88 -42.38 8.11
N ALA A 22 -10.85 -42.39 7.26
CA ALA A 22 -10.12 -43.60 6.90
C ALA A 22 -8.61 -43.27 6.97
N ALA A 23 -7.99 -43.71 8.05
CA ALA A 23 -6.55 -43.78 8.18
C ALA A 23 -6.02 -44.94 7.34
N THR A 24 -5.02 -44.70 6.50
CA THR A 24 -3.90 -45.63 6.30
C THR A 24 -2.77 -45.01 5.47
N SER A 25 -1.56 -45.42 5.85
CA SER A 25 -0.33 -45.45 5.06
C SER A 25 0.58 -44.22 5.04
N ARG A 26 1.46 -44.24 6.06
CA ARG A 26 2.85 -43.76 6.09
C ARG A 26 3.50 -43.51 4.71
N ARG A 27 3.86 -42.25 4.46
CA ARG A 27 5.21 -41.93 4.00
C ARG A 27 5.64 -40.59 4.58
N SER A 28 6.29 -40.68 5.74
CA SER A 28 7.10 -39.60 6.32
C SER A 28 8.09 -39.12 5.26
N ARG A 29 7.77 -38.02 4.57
CA ARG A 29 8.78 -37.23 3.89
C ARG A 29 9.57 -36.57 5.00
N ARG A 30 10.72 -37.18 5.33
CA ARG A 30 11.78 -36.55 6.12
C ARG A 30 11.87 -35.10 5.67
N ALA A 31 11.58 -34.18 6.58
CA ALA A 31 12.06 -32.82 6.49
C ALA A 31 13.58 -32.93 6.29
N VAL A 32 14.05 -32.57 5.10
CA VAL A 32 15.48 -32.43 4.84
C VAL A 32 15.97 -31.42 5.88
N PRO A 33 16.94 -31.77 6.74
CA PRO A 33 17.52 -30.80 7.64
C PRO A 33 18.03 -29.66 6.78
N ASN A 34 17.49 -28.47 7.00
CA ASN A 34 17.98 -27.25 6.41
C ASN A 34 19.33 -26.97 7.10
N ALA A 35 20.34 -27.72 6.69
CA ALA A 35 21.71 -27.51 7.10
C ALA A 35 22.08 -26.13 6.58
N GLN A 36 22.05 -25.16 7.48
CA GLN A 36 22.84 -23.95 7.40
C GLN A 36 24.31 -24.37 7.27
N ALA A 37 24.71 -24.75 6.06
CA ALA A 37 26.09 -24.83 5.66
C ALA A 37 26.60 -23.39 5.65
N ARG A 38 27.13 -22.97 6.80
CA ARG A 38 27.97 -21.77 6.90
C ARG A 38 29.11 -21.93 5.90
N GLY A 39 29.10 -21.07 4.90
CA GLY A 39 30.26 -20.62 4.12
C GLY A 39 31.30 -21.68 3.73
N ALA A 40 30.99 -22.52 2.74
CA ALA A 40 32.02 -22.86 1.77
C ALA A 40 32.01 -21.72 0.75
N ALA A 41 33.03 -20.85 0.78
CA ALA A 41 33.21 -19.81 -0.22
C ALA A 41 33.48 -20.49 -1.58
N CYS A 42 32.42 -20.78 -2.31
CA CYS A 42 32.52 -21.25 -3.68
C CYS A 42 33.05 -20.07 -4.52
N THR A 43 34.34 -20.13 -4.84
CA THR A 43 35.07 -19.12 -5.62
C THR A 43 34.84 -19.26 -7.12
N SER A 44 34.00 -20.20 -7.57
CA SER A 44 33.73 -20.38 -9.00
C SER A 44 33.06 -19.13 -9.58
N PRO A 45 33.41 -18.75 -10.83
CA PRO A 45 32.79 -17.61 -11.53
C PRO A 45 31.25 -17.71 -11.53
N THR A 46 30.73 -18.93 -11.72
CA THR A 46 29.30 -19.24 -11.73
C THR A 46 28.60 -19.01 -10.38
N CYS A 47 29.29 -19.19 -9.25
CA CYS A 47 28.72 -18.93 -7.93
C CYS A 47 28.69 -17.43 -7.61
N ARG A 48 29.73 -16.68 -8.01
CA ARG A 48 29.77 -15.22 -7.92
C ARG A 48 28.66 -14.57 -8.74
N ASP A 49 28.42 -15.05 -9.95
CA ASP A 49 27.31 -14.58 -10.79
C ASP A 49 25.95 -14.85 -10.14
N ARG A 50 25.78 -16.02 -9.52
CA ARG A 50 24.54 -16.38 -8.81
C ARG A 50 24.31 -15.51 -7.57
N GLN A 51 25.37 -15.21 -6.81
CA GLN A 51 25.31 -14.31 -5.65
C GLN A 51 25.01 -12.87 -6.08
N HIS A 52 25.64 -12.39 -7.16
CA HIS A 52 25.40 -11.07 -7.72
C HIS A 52 23.95 -10.92 -8.21
N ARG A 53 23.43 -11.91 -8.96
CA ARG A 53 22.02 -11.95 -9.38
C ARG A 53 21.06 -11.97 -8.20
N ALA A 54 21.36 -12.74 -7.15
CA ALA A 54 20.55 -12.80 -5.93
C ALA A 54 20.55 -11.46 -5.17
N CYS A 55 21.70 -10.80 -5.07
CA CYS A 55 21.83 -9.47 -4.47
C CYS A 55 21.02 -8.43 -5.27
N HIS A 56 21.18 -8.42 -6.60
CA HIS A 56 20.44 -7.53 -7.49
C HIS A 56 18.92 -7.74 -7.37
N LYS A 57 18.47 -9.00 -7.33
CA LYS A 57 17.04 -9.32 -7.12
C LYS A 57 16.53 -8.77 -5.79
N LYS A 58 17.26 -8.98 -4.70
CA LYS A 58 16.89 -8.45 -3.37
C LYS A 58 16.84 -6.93 -3.36
N ARG A 59 17.80 -6.26 -4.00
CA ARG A 59 17.82 -4.79 -4.14
C ARG A 59 16.61 -4.29 -4.92
N LYS A 60 16.28 -4.92 -6.05
CA LYS A 60 15.09 -4.56 -6.85
C LYS A 60 13.79 -4.73 -6.06
N GLU A 61 13.65 -5.84 -5.34
CA GLU A 61 12.49 -6.07 -4.49
C GLU A 61 12.39 -5.06 -3.34
N GLN A 62 13.53 -4.66 -2.75
CA GLN A 62 13.58 -3.64 -1.72
C GLN A 62 13.15 -2.27 -2.26
N VAL A 63 13.61 -1.87 -3.45
CA VAL A 63 13.19 -0.63 -4.12
C VAL A 63 11.69 -0.68 -4.41
N ASN A 64 11.19 -1.75 -5.03
CA ASN A 64 9.76 -1.89 -5.32
C ASN A 64 8.88 -1.82 -4.06
N ARG A 65 9.35 -2.39 -2.93
CA ARG A 65 8.65 -2.29 -1.64
C ARG A 65 8.66 -0.86 -1.10
N SER A 66 9.78 -0.16 -1.24
CA SER A 66 9.92 1.24 -0.86
C SER A 66 9.00 2.14 -1.69
N ASP A 67 8.96 1.95 -3.00
CA ASP A 67 8.11 2.73 -3.91
C ASP A 67 6.62 2.51 -3.61
N LEU A 68 6.23 1.25 -3.40
CA LEU A 68 4.87 0.90 -2.99
C LEU A 68 4.52 1.50 -1.63
N GLN A 69 5.48 1.58 -0.71
CA GLN A 69 5.30 2.20 0.60
C GLN A 69 5.01 3.70 0.45
N SER A 70 5.85 4.40 -0.32
CA SER A 70 5.69 5.83 -0.63
C SER A 70 4.37 6.12 -1.32
N ASN A 71 3.96 5.29 -2.29
CA ASN A 71 2.67 5.42 -2.97
C ASN A 71 1.48 5.36 -2.01
N VAL A 72 1.45 4.37 -1.13
CA VAL A 72 0.35 4.21 -0.17
C VAL A 72 0.33 5.36 0.83
N GLN A 73 1.50 5.83 1.25
CA GLN A 73 1.65 6.97 2.12
C GLN A 73 1.07 8.25 1.50
N MET A 74 1.42 8.53 0.24
CA MET A 74 0.84 9.64 -0.52
C MET A 74 -0.67 9.51 -0.70
N CYS A 75 -1.19 8.30 -0.93
CA CYS A 75 -2.63 8.07 -1.01
C CYS A 75 -3.34 8.40 0.32
N GLN A 76 -2.80 7.94 1.45
CA GLN A 76 -3.37 8.27 2.76
C GLN A 76 -3.37 9.79 2.99
N ASP A 77 -2.26 10.42 2.63
CA ASP A 77 -2.06 11.85 2.82
C ASP A 77 -3.05 12.67 1.97
N ALA A 78 -3.24 12.30 0.70
CA ALA A 78 -4.25 12.90 -0.17
C ALA A 78 -5.67 12.70 0.38
N LEU A 79 -6.03 11.49 0.82
CA LEU A 79 -7.36 11.21 1.37
C LEU A 79 -7.65 11.99 2.66
N LEU A 80 -6.67 12.15 3.54
CA LEU A 80 -6.83 12.95 4.75
C LEU A 80 -6.96 14.44 4.43
N LEU A 81 -6.18 14.92 3.47
CA LEU A 81 -6.18 16.33 3.05
C LEU A 81 -7.49 16.72 2.36
N PHE A 82 -7.86 16.04 1.28
CA PHE A 82 -9.11 16.35 0.55
C PHE A 82 -10.37 15.92 1.30
N GLY A 83 -10.25 14.91 2.15
CA GLY A 83 -11.35 14.40 2.95
C GLY A 83 -11.61 15.15 4.25
N ASN A 84 -10.87 16.23 4.52
CA ASN A 84 -10.92 16.95 5.79
C ASN A 84 -10.79 16.01 7.01
N GLY A 85 -9.91 15.00 6.90
CA GLY A 85 -9.69 13.96 7.90
C GLY A 85 -10.82 12.95 8.08
N LYS A 86 -11.89 13.01 7.28
CA LYS A 86 -13.12 12.20 7.47
C LYS A 86 -13.31 11.07 6.47
N ILE A 87 -12.55 11.01 5.37
CA ILE A 87 -12.71 9.92 4.38
C ILE A 87 -12.24 8.58 4.95
N LEU A 88 -11.23 8.59 5.81
CA LEU A 88 -10.71 7.40 6.47
C LEU A 88 -11.28 7.31 7.89
N THR A 89 -12.50 6.79 8.01
CA THR A 89 -13.15 6.53 9.31
C THR A 89 -13.23 5.03 9.57
N GLY A 90 -12.67 4.58 10.70
CA GLY A 90 -12.65 3.18 11.09
C GLY A 90 -11.43 2.44 10.54
N ASN A 91 -10.92 1.48 11.31
CA ASN A 91 -9.70 0.69 11.03
C ASN A 91 -8.36 1.45 11.06
N LYS A 92 -8.13 2.21 12.14
CA LYS A 92 -6.75 2.56 12.51
C LYS A 92 -5.91 1.29 12.59
N GLN A 93 -4.69 1.36 12.07
CA GLN A 93 -3.77 0.24 12.13
C GLN A 93 -3.45 -0.07 13.60
N SER A 94 -3.51 -1.35 13.99
CA SER A 94 -3.12 -1.75 15.34
C SER A 94 -1.61 -1.58 15.53
N SER A 95 -1.22 -1.11 16.72
CA SER A 95 0.17 -0.77 17.08
C SER A 95 1.15 -1.95 17.02
N GLY A 96 0.66 -3.19 16.98
CA GLY A 96 1.47 -4.42 16.91
C GLY A 96 1.93 -4.81 15.50
N ASN A 97 1.36 -4.23 14.44
CA ASN A 97 1.83 -4.49 13.09
C ASN A 97 2.93 -3.49 12.75
N SER A 98 4.16 -3.97 12.66
CA SER A 98 5.39 -3.18 12.41
C SER A 98 5.26 -2.37 11.12
N ASN A 99 4.68 -1.18 11.21
CA ASN A 99 4.53 -0.31 10.05
C ASN A 99 5.84 0.40 9.78
N ALA A 100 6.72 -0.22 8.99
CA ALA A 100 7.83 0.53 8.41
C ALA A 100 7.34 1.74 7.59
N SER A 101 6.07 1.71 7.17
CA SER A 101 5.36 2.69 6.36
C SER A 101 4.74 3.87 7.10
N GLY A 102 4.64 3.85 8.43
CA GLY A 102 4.05 4.97 9.19
C GLY A 102 2.65 5.41 8.72
N LEU A 103 1.84 4.47 8.23
CA LEU A 103 0.43 4.68 7.95
C LEU A 103 -0.35 4.64 9.26
N GLU A 104 -1.35 5.50 9.35
CA GLU A 104 -2.30 5.59 10.45
C GLU A 104 -3.45 4.58 10.25
N PHE A 105 -3.75 4.27 8.98
CA PHE A 105 -4.82 3.36 8.57
C PHE A 105 -4.25 2.11 7.90
N LYS A 106 -5.05 1.04 7.84
CA LYS A 106 -4.65 -0.17 7.13
C LYS A 106 -4.42 0.15 5.66
N LYS A 107 -3.33 -0.36 5.09
CA LYS A 107 -2.98 -0.19 3.67
C LYS A 107 -4.13 -0.52 2.72
N PHE A 108 -4.84 -1.62 2.98
CA PHE A 108 -5.98 -2.04 2.15
C PHE A 108 -7.08 -0.97 2.13
N ASP A 109 -7.44 -0.42 3.30
CA ASP A 109 -8.47 0.60 3.42
C ASP A 109 -8.04 1.89 2.70
N VAL A 110 -6.78 2.32 2.86
CA VAL A 110 -6.23 3.47 2.12
C VAL A 110 -6.34 3.27 0.60
N GLN A 111 -5.93 2.11 0.10
CA GLN A 111 -5.98 1.81 -1.34
C GLN A 111 -7.41 1.73 -1.85
N ASN A 112 -8.31 1.10 -1.09
CA ASN A 112 -9.71 0.96 -1.47
C ASN A 112 -10.43 2.32 -1.48
N SER A 113 -10.20 3.16 -0.47
CA SER A 113 -10.73 4.53 -0.44
C SER A 113 -10.21 5.38 -1.59
N MET A 114 -8.91 5.31 -1.90
CA MET A 114 -8.34 6.04 -3.03
C MET A 114 -8.92 5.58 -4.37
N LEU A 115 -9.10 4.27 -4.54
CA LEU A 115 -9.73 3.72 -5.73
C LEU A 115 -11.19 4.20 -5.87
N ALA A 116 -11.97 4.14 -4.80
CA ALA A 116 -13.36 4.60 -4.80
C ALA A 116 -13.47 6.08 -5.16
N VAL A 117 -12.64 6.94 -4.56
CA VAL A 117 -12.59 8.38 -4.87
C VAL A 117 -12.17 8.63 -6.32
N ALA A 118 -11.12 7.97 -6.79
CA ALA A 118 -10.64 8.14 -8.16
C ALA A 118 -11.69 7.70 -9.19
N VAL A 119 -12.34 6.55 -8.98
CA VAL A 119 -13.40 6.05 -9.88
C VAL A 119 -14.59 6.98 -9.88
N GLY A 120 -15.04 7.47 -8.72
CA GLY A 120 -16.14 8.43 -8.61
C GLY A 120 -15.89 9.69 -9.44
N PHE A 121 -14.75 10.35 -9.23
CA PHE A 121 -14.39 11.55 -10.01
C PHE A 121 -14.21 11.27 -11.50
N MET A 122 -13.63 10.13 -11.87
CA MET A 122 -13.49 9.75 -13.28
C MET A 122 -14.85 9.54 -13.94
N GLN A 123 -15.79 8.91 -13.24
CA GLN A 123 -17.14 8.67 -13.75
C GLN A 123 -17.88 10.00 -13.96
N GLU A 124 -17.95 10.85 -12.94
CA GLU A 124 -18.61 12.16 -13.02
C GLU A 124 -18.05 13.02 -14.17
N ALA A 125 -16.71 13.06 -14.29
CA ALA A 125 -16.05 13.83 -15.35
C ALA A 125 -16.28 13.23 -16.74
N TYR A 126 -16.36 11.91 -16.86
CA TYR A 126 -16.65 11.23 -18.12
C TYR A 126 -18.09 11.48 -18.57
N GLU A 127 -19.06 11.41 -17.65
CA GLU A 127 -20.47 11.72 -17.91
C GLU A 127 -20.63 13.18 -18.37
N ALA A 128 -19.99 14.13 -17.68
CA ALA A 128 -19.96 15.53 -18.09
C ALA A 128 -19.30 15.73 -19.48
N ALA A 129 -18.25 14.98 -19.78
CA ALA A 129 -17.60 15.03 -21.09
C ALA A 129 -18.50 14.47 -22.21
N ILE A 130 -19.33 13.46 -21.95
CA ILE A 130 -20.34 12.99 -22.90
C ILE A 130 -21.36 14.08 -23.16
N LEU A 131 -21.92 14.68 -22.11
CA LEU A 131 -22.96 15.72 -22.23
C LEU A 131 -22.47 16.96 -23.01
N THR A 132 -21.18 17.26 -22.93
CA THR A 132 -20.57 18.40 -23.62
C THR A 132 -19.92 18.07 -24.97
N GLY A 133 -20.03 16.81 -25.45
CA GLY A 133 -19.41 16.37 -26.71
C GLY A 133 -17.87 16.32 -26.67
N ARG A 134 -17.26 16.26 -25.48
CA ARG A 134 -15.79 16.28 -25.26
C ARG A 134 -15.22 14.93 -24.84
N LYS A 135 -15.93 13.83 -25.07
CA LYS A 135 -15.51 12.47 -24.68
C LYS A 135 -14.07 12.15 -25.10
N ASP A 136 -13.71 12.37 -26.37
CA ASP A 136 -12.38 12.00 -26.86
C ASP A 136 -11.26 12.86 -26.25
N TRP A 137 -11.56 14.12 -25.94
CA TRP A 137 -10.62 14.98 -25.22
C TRP A 137 -10.38 14.45 -23.81
N PHE A 138 -11.44 14.02 -23.11
CA PHE A 138 -11.32 13.43 -21.78
C PHE A 138 -10.50 12.13 -21.82
N VAL A 139 -10.77 11.23 -22.76
CA VAL A 139 -10.03 9.97 -22.92
C VAL A 139 -8.54 10.24 -23.14
N ARG A 140 -8.18 11.17 -24.04
CA ARG A 140 -6.77 11.58 -24.24
C ARG A 140 -6.15 12.19 -22.98
N LYS A 141 -6.92 12.93 -22.19
CA LYS A 141 -6.45 13.51 -20.93
C LYS A 141 -6.13 12.44 -19.90
N ILE A 142 -6.99 11.44 -19.73
CA ILE A 142 -6.75 10.31 -18.83
C ILE A 142 -5.54 9.49 -19.26
N GLN A 143 -5.38 9.23 -20.56
CA GLN A 143 -4.21 8.52 -21.09
C GLN A 143 -2.91 9.23 -20.72
N ARG A 144 -2.83 10.55 -20.88
CA ARG A 144 -1.65 11.34 -20.48
C ARG A 144 -1.34 11.24 -19.00
N PHE A 145 -2.36 11.19 -18.13
CA PHE A 145 -2.14 10.99 -16.71
C PHE A 145 -1.59 9.60 -16.39
N ALA A 146 -2.11 8.55 -17.05
CA ALA A 146 -1.61 7.18 -16.88
C ALA A 146 -0.15 7.04 -17.35
N GLU A 147 0.19 7.64 -18.49
CA GLU A 147 1.56 7.67 -19.02
C GLU A 147 2.52 8.41 -18.07
N LYS A 148 2.11 9.56 -17.51
CA LYS A 148 2.91 10.26 -16.49
C LYS A 148 3.12 9.41 -15.24
N ALA A 149 2.08 8.74 -14.75
CA ALA A 149 2.16 7.88 -13.56
C ALA A 149 3.08 6.66 -13.77
N ALA A 150 3.18 6.13 -15.00
CA ALA A 150 4.11 5.07 -15.33
C ALA A 150 5.59 5.47 -15.17
N GLY A 151 5.89 6.78 -15.12
CA GLY A 151 7.21 7.33 -14.81
C GLY A 151 7.62 7.21 -13.33
N GLY A 152 6.72 6.80 -12.44
CA GLY A 152 7.00 6.50 -11.04
C GLY A 152 6.13 7.26 -10.02
N PRO A 153 6.25 6.93 -8.72
CA PRO A 153 5.47 7.49 -7.61
C PRO A 153 5.41 9.01 -7.57
N THR A 154 6.58 9.64 -7.70
CA THR A 154 6.77 11.08 -7.63
C THR A 154 6.19 11.78 -8.86
N MET A 155 6.20 11.13 -10.02
CA MET A 155 5.70 11.71 -11.28
C MET A 155 4.18 11.90 -11.30
N ALA A 156 3.44 11.15 -10.48
CA ALA A 156 2.00 11.30 -10.37
C ALA A 156 1.58 12.64 -9.72
N MET A 157 2.46 13.24 -8.92
CA MET A 157 2.19 14.49 -8.19
C MET A 157 2.86 15.73 -8.80
N VAL A 158 3.77 15.54 -9.77
CA VAL A 158 4.47 16.64 -10.47
C VAL A 158 3.47 17.53 -11.21
N GLY A 159 3.58 18.84 -11.02
CA GLY A 159 2.68 19.85 -11.56
C GLY A 159 1.34 19.98 -10.82
N THR A 160 1.18 19.31 -9.68
CA THR A 160 0.06 19.51 -8.76
C THR A 160 0.52 20.32 -7.55
N PHE A 161 -0.40 20.92 -6.81
CA PHE A 161 -0.06 21.59 -5.55
C PHE A 161 0.51 20.63 -4.48
N LEU A 162 0.46 19.32 -4.72
CA LEU A 162 1.08 18.28 -3.89
C LEU A 162 2.55 17.99 -4.26
N GLU A 163 3.10 18.69 -5.27
CA GLU A 163 4.49 18.52 -5.71
C GLU A 163 5.51 18.91 -4.63
N ASP A 164 5.21 19.89 -3.77
CA ASP A 164 6.11 20.31 -2.67
C ASP A 164 6.18 19.30 -1.52
N LEU A 165 5.38 18.24 -1.56
CA LEU A 165 5.52 17.07 -0.70
C LEU A 165 6.52 16.04 -1.26
N SER A 166 7.17 16.34 -2.39
CA SER A 166 8.05 15.42 -3.16
C SER A 166 9.32 14.98 -2.45
N THR A 167 9.72 15.64 -1.36
CA THR A 167 10.79 15.15 -0.49
C THR A 167 10.16 14.38 0.69
N PRO A 168 9.97 13.05 0.56
CA PRO A 168 9.28 12.27 1.57
C PRO A 168 10.07 12.25 2.88
N CYS A 169 9.33 12.31 4.00
CA CYS A 169 9.91 12.07 5.31
C CYS A 169 10.32 10.59 5.42
N GLU A 170 11.62 10.34 5.52
CA GLU A 170 12.15 9.00 5.71
C GLU A 170 12.50 8.75 7.18
N ARG A 171 12.19 7.54 7.66
CA ARG A 171 12.63 7.10 8.98
C ARG A 171 14.13 6.81 8.95
N ASP A 172 14.84 7.36 9.91
CA ASP A 172 16.23 6.99 10.19
C ASP A 172 16.35 5.47 10.44
N ARG A 173 17.29 4.84 9.74
CA ARG A 173 17.51 3.39 9.79
C ARG A 173 18.51 3.01 10.88
N SER A 174 19.08 3.97 11.59
CA SER A 174 19.88 3.73 12.78
C SER A 174 19.06 2.99 13.84
N ALA A 175 19.73 2.08 14.55
CA ALA A 175 19.21 1.47 15.75
C ALA A 175 19.93 2.10 16.95
N ASP A 176 19.19 2.35 18.04
CA ASP A 176 19.84 2.71 19.30
C ASP A 176 20.67 1.55 19.84
N SER A 177 21.46 1.80 20.90
CA SER A 177 22.29 0.78 21.55
C SER A 177 21.50 -0.43 22.08
N ALA A 178 20.18 -0.32 22.20
CA ALA A 178 19.27 -1.40 22.59
C ALA A 178 18.61 -2.10 21.37
N GLY A 179 19.04 -1.80 20.15
CA GLY A 179 18.49 -2.39 18.92
C GLY A 179 17.12 -1.83 18.51
N ARG A 180 16.63 -0.77 19.15
CA ARG A 180 15.35 -0.13 18.80
C ARG A 180 15.55 0.76 17.59
N LYS A 181 14.66 0.62 16.60
CA LYS A 181 14.67 1.42 15.38
C LYS A 181 14.41 2.89 15.72
N SER A 182 15.21 3.80 15.17
CA SER A 182 15.05 5.23 15.34
C SER A 182 13.67 5.70 14.86
N LYS A 183 13.07 6.63 15.61
CA LYS A 183 11.86 7.36 15.19
C LYS A 183 12.21 8.67 14.48
N ARG A 184 13.47 9.03 14.37
CA ARG A 184 13.87 10.32 13.79
C ARG A 184 13.58 10.36 12.29
N CYS A 185 13.27 11.56 11.79
CA CYS A 185 13.26 11.85 10.37
C CYS A 185 14.70 11.99 9.89
N ALA A 186 15.16 11.11 9.00
CA ALA A 186 16.46 11.22 8.36
C ALA A 186 16.52 12.43 7.42
N THR A 187 15.40 12.78 6.79
CA THR A 187 15.32 13.84 5.80
C THR A 187 15.36 15.24 6.41
N HIS A 188 14.71 15.43 7.56
CA HIS A 188 14.49 16.76 8.16
C HIS A 188 14.98 16.89 9.61
N GLY A 189 15.59 15.85 10.18
CA GLY A 189 16.15 15.88 11.53
C GLY A 189 15.15 15.84 12.70
N HIS A 190 13.84 15.84 12.43
CA HIS A 190 12.77 15.80 13.42
C HIS A 190 12.84 14.55 14.32
N PRO A 191 12.51 14.62 15.62
CA PRO A 191 12.55 13.48 16.54
C PRO A 191 11.58 12.34 16.18
N ASN A 192 10.46 12.67 15.53
CA ASN A 192 9.46 11.73 15.06
C ASN A 192 9.14 11.95 13.56
N TRP A 193 9.55 11.04 12.71
CA TRP A 193 9.37 11.15 11.25
C TRP A 193 7.91 11.16 10.81
N VAL A 194 6.99 10.59 11.59
CA VAL A 194 5.55 10.60 11.28
C VAL A 194 4.95 11.97 11.57
N GLU A 195 5.27 12.55 12.73
CA GLU A 195 4.85 13.91 13.09
C GLU A 195 5.41 14.93 12.09
N CYS A 196 6.70 14.83 11.77
CA CYS A 196 7.34 15.66 10.74
C CYS A 196 6.59 15.63 9.41
N ARG A 197 6.12 14.44 9.00
CA ARG A 197 5.31 14.27 7.79
C ARG A 197 3.98 15.01 7.91
N ASN A 198 3.29 14.83 9.04
CA ASN A 198 1.98 15.42 9.30
C ASN A 198 2.06 16.96 9.36
N ASP A 199 3.09 17.51 9.99
CA ASP A 199 3.30 18.95 10.12
C ASP A 199 3.59 19.58 8.75
N ARG A 200 4.53 19.02 7.97
CA ARG A 200 4.83 19.50 6.62
C ARG A 200 3.63 19.42 5.67
N LYS A 201 2.78 18.41 5.83
CA LYS A 201 1.53 18.31 5.07
C LYS A 201 0.56 19.44 5.39
N ARG A 202 0.41 19.76 6.67
CA ARG A 202 -0.44 20.86 7.13
C ARG A 202 0.10 22.19 6.60
N GLU A 203 1.39 22.43 6.79
CA GLU A 203 2.06 23.66 6.34
C GLU A 203 1.97 23.86 4.81
N ASN A 204 2.12 22.81 4.01
CA ASN A 204 2.01 22.93 2.55
C ASN A 204 0.57 23.13 2.06
N PHE A 205 -0.43 22.64 2.79
CA PHE A 205 -1.84 22.78 2.40
C PHE A 205 -2.43 24.13 2.80
N GLU A 206 -1.95 24.71 3.89
CA GLU A 206 -2.44 25.99 4.43
C GLU A 206 -1.78 27.23 3.77
N ARG A 207 -0.86 27.03 2.80
CA ARG A 207 -0.25 28.08 1.98
C ARG A 207 -1.11 28.43 0.77
#